data_AF-A0A962GB22-F1
#
_entry.id   AF-A0A962GB22-F1
#
_cell.length_a   1.000
_cell.length_b   1.000
_cell.length_c   1.000
_cell.angle_alpha   90.00
_cell.angle_beta   90.00
_cell.angle_gamma   90.00
#
_symmetry.space_group_name_H-M   'P 1'
#
loop_
_entity.id
_entity.type
_entity.pdbx_description
1 polymer ?
#
loop_
_entity_poly.entity_id
_entity_poly.type
_entity_poly.pdbx_seq_one_letter_code
_entity_poly.pdbx_strand_id
1 'polypeptide(L)'
;MPAASKRTPKAASKAATRAAPKKAPAKTPRKRVKPDLGQDVYARLHGVVTTALEDLKARDTREIDVRGKTSVTDLIVVTSGTSTRHVKSIADEVVRSAKKIGLPPIGVEGQREAEWVLV
;
A
#
# COMPACT_ATOMS: atom_id res chain seq x y z
N MET A 1 80.01 -5.92 -7.31
CA MET A 1 79.87 -7.34 -6.92
C MET A 1 78.50 -7.54 -6.28
N PRO A 2 77.85 -8.70 -6.49
CA PRO A 2 76.43 -8.90 -6.85
C PRO A 2 75.51 -9.07 -5.61
N ALA A 3 74.20 -9.34 -5.63
CA ALA A 3 73.26 -9.89 -6.62
C ALA A 3 71.79 -9.58 -6.25
N ALA A 4 70.94 -9.52 -7.29
CA ALA A 4 69.55 -9.97 -7.40
C ALA A 4 68.70 -10.25 -6.14
N SER A 5 67.43 -9.80 -6.14
CA SER A 5 66.32 -10.62 -6.67
C SER A 5 64.95 -9.96 -6.43
N LYS A 6 64.05 -10.19 -7.38
CA LYS A 6 62.74 -9.55 -7.57
C LYS A 6 61.69 -10.09 -6.60
N ARG A 7 60.72 -9.24 -6.19
CA ARG A 7 59.25 -9.42 -6.36
C ARG A 7 58.46 -8.30 -5.67
N THR A 8 57.47 -7.83 -6.39
CA THR A 8 56.59 -6.65 -6.23
C THR A 8 55.49 -6.83 -5.15
N PRO A 9 54.73 -5.77 -4.80
CA PRO A 9 54.33 -5.48 -3.42
C PRO A 9 52.97 -6.07 -3.00
N LYS A 10 52.84 -6.36 -1.70
CA LYS A 10 51.59 -6.77 -1.03
C LYS A 10 50.82 -5.54 -0.56
N ALA A 11 49.59 -5.40 -1.05
CA ALA A 11 48.70 -4.29 -0.76
C ALA A 11 48.00 -4.39 0.61
N ALA A 12 47.56 -3.20 1.05
CA ALA A 12 46.38 -2.89 1.87
C ALA A 12 46.47 -3.02 3.41
N SER A 13 46.60 -1.86 4.07
CA SER A 13 45.86 -1.55 5.31
C SER A 13 45.95 -0.06 5.66
N LYS A 14 44.86 0.69 5.51
CA LYS A 14 44.22 1.53 6.56
C LYS A 14 43.02 2.32 6.01
N ALA A 15 41.92 2.16 6.74
CA ALA A 15 40.69 2.98 6.85
C ALA A 15 40.98 4.50 6.94
N ALA A 16 40.06 5.44 6.68
CA ALA A 16 38.64 5.45 6.32
C ALA A 16 38.24 6.89 5.90
N THR A 17 37.03 6.99 5.36
CA THR A 17 36.13 8.17 5.32
C THR A 17 36.05 8.91 3.99
N ARG A 18 35.23 8.37 3.09
CA ARG A 18 34.39 9.18 2.19
C ARG A 18 32.95 8.69 2.34
N ALA A 19 32.06 9.57 2.82
CA ALA A 19 30.65 9.28 3.00
C ALA A 19 29.96 9.13 1.63
N ALA A 20 29.33 7.98 1.39
CA ALA A 20 28.49 7.70 0.24
C ALA A 20 27.01 7.92 0.60
N PRO A 21 26.15 8.35 -0.35
CA PRO A 21 24.75 8.63 -0.09
C PRO A 21 23.99 7.32 0.19
N LYS A 22 23.21 7.30 1.27
CA LYS A 22 22.35 6.16 1.61
C LYS A 22 21.22 6.03 0.59
N LYS A 23 21.35 5.00 -0.24
CA LYS A 23 20.37 4.51 -1.23
C LYS A 23 19.07 4.13 -0.52
N ALA A 24 17.95 4.69 -0.98
CA ALA A 24 16.60 4.37 -0.51
C ALA A 24 16.30 2.86 -0.70
N PRO A 25 15.52 2.23 0.20
CA PRO A 25 15.26 0.80 0.10
C PRO A 25 14.37 0.49 -1.10
N ALA A 26 14.88 -0.38 -1.98
CA ALA A 26 14.17 -0.93 -3.11
C ALA A 26 12.94 -1.72 -2.64
N LYS A 27 11.73 -1.29 -3.00
CA LYS A 27 10.51 -2.09 -2.87
C LYS A 27 10.16 -2.74 -4.21
N THR A 28 10.60 -4.00 -4.31
CA THR A 28 10.06 -5.17 -5.01
C THR A 28 9.26 -4.98 -6.32
N PRO A 29 9.62 -5.68 -7.42
CA PRO A 29 8.89 -5.60 -8.68
C PRO A 29 7.48 -6.18 -8.50
N ARG A 30 6.45 -5.35 -8.66
CA ARG A 30 5.04 -5.80 -8.64
C ARG A 30 4.80 -6.67 -9.88
N LYS A 31 4.67 -7.97 -9.65
CA LYS A 31 4.33 -8.99 -10.66
C LYS A 31 3.02 -8.59 -11.34
N ARG A 32 3.03 -8.48 -12.67
CA ARG A 32 1.88 -8.15 -13.52
C ARG A 32 0.87 -9.30 -13.43
N VAL A 33 -0.24 -9.10 -12.75
CA VAL A 33 -1.33 -10.09 -12.64
C VAL A 33 -2.23 -9.97 -13.87
N LYS A 34 -2.61 -11.10 -14.46
CA LYS A 34 -3.35 -11.19 -15.74
C LYS A 34 -4.79 -10.64 -15.58
N PRO A 35 -5.39 -10.09 -16.66
CA PRO A 35 -6.73 -9.53 -16.59
C PRO A 35 -7.75 -10.67 -16.77
N ASP A 36 -8.17 -11.27 -15.67
CA ASP A 36 -9.30 -12.20 -15.66
C ASP A 36 -10.61 -11.38 -15.59
N LEU A 37 -11.71 -11.84 -16.18
CA LEU A 37 -12.98 -11.12 -16.33
C LEU A 37 -13.65 -10.65 -15.01
N GLY A 38 -13.12 -11.05 -13.85
CA GLY A 38 -13.48 -10.55 -12.51
C GLY A 38 -12.65 -9.33 -12.06
N GLN A 39 -11.53 -9.04 -12.71
CA GLN A 39 -10.69 -7.86 -12.50
C GLN A 39 -11.45 -6.57 -12.86
N ASP A 40 -12.42 -6.65 -13.76
CA ASP A 40 -13.24 -5.51 -14.18
C ASP A 40 -14.13 -5.03 -13.04
N VAL A 41 -14.75 -5.96 -12.31
CA VAL A 41 -15.56 -5.66 -11.12
C VAL A 41 -14.68 -5.14 -9.99
N TYR A 42 -13.51 -5.76 -9.78
CA TYR A 42 -12.52 -5.31 -8.79
C TYR A 42 -12.06 -3.87 -9.07
N ALA A 43 -11.64 -3.58 -10.30
CA ALA A 43 -11.15 -2.26 -10.70
C ALA A 43 -12.25 -1.20 -10.56
N ARG A 44 -13.50 -1.56 -10.86
CA ARG A 44 -14.65 -0.66 -10.68
C ARG A 44 -14.94 -0.38 -9.22
N LEU A 45 -14.97 -1.41 -8.36
CA LEU A 45 -15.21 -1.23 -6.93
C LEU A 45 -14.07 -0.42 -6.29
N HIS A 46 -12.82 -0.79 -6.57
CA HIS A 46 -11.65 -0.09 -6.06
C HIS A 46 -11.62 1.38 -6.50
N GLY A 47 -11.90 1.65 -7.78
CA GLY A 47 -12.01 3.02 -8.29
C GLY A 47 -13.08 3.82 -7.56
N VAL A 48 -14.27 3.24 -7.36
CA VAL A 48 -15.37 3.90 -6.66
C VAL A 48 -15.07 4.17 -5.20
N VAL A 49 -14.46 3.21 -4.49
CA VAL A 49 -14.03 3.41 -3.10
C VAL A 49 -13.00 4.52 -3.04
N THR A 50 -11.98 4.49 -3.90
CA THR A 50 -10.91 5.49 -3.93
C THR A 50 -11.47 6.89 -4.21
N THR A 51 -12.35 7.03 -5.20
CA THR A 51 -13.02 8.30 -5.51
C THR A 51 -13.87 8.78 -4.33
N ALA A 52 -14.65 7.91 -3.69
CA ALA A 52 -15.44 8.28 -2.51
C ALA A 52 -14.57 8.78 -1.34
N LEU A 53 -13.39 8.16 -1.14
CA LEU A 53 -12.41 8.59 -0.15
C LEU A 53 -11.78 9.94 -0.51
N GLU A 54 -11.48 10.17 -1.78
CA GLU A 54 -10.92 11.43 -2.28
C GLU A 54 -11.92 12.59 -2.20
N ASP A 55 -13.17 12.35 -2.60
CA ASP A 55 -14.26 13.33 -2.57
C ASP A 55 -14.50 13.87 -1.16
N LEU A 56 -14.38 12.99 -0.16
CA LEU A 56 -14.53 13.35 1.25
C LEU A 56 -13.22 13.79 1.91
N LYS A 57 -12.10 13.82 1.18
CA LYS A 57 -10.77 14.21 1.70
C LYS A 57 -10.36 13.37 2.90
N ALA A 58 -10.55 12.06 2.79
CA ALA A 58 -10.09 11.11 3.80
C ALA A 58 -8.55 11.16 3.94
N ARG A 59 -8.04 10.90 5.13
CA ARG A 59 -6.61 11.01 5.46
C ARG A 59 -5.97 9.64 5.58
N ASP A 60 -4.68 9.60 5.29
CA ASP A 60 -3.86 8.40 5.49
C ASP A 60 -4.41 7.14 4.83
N THR A 61 -4.98 7.28 3.62
CA THR A 61 -5.48 6.13 2.84
C THR A 61 -4.33 5.20 2.49
N ARG A 62 -4.46 3.94 2.90
CA ARG A 62 -3.50 2.86 2.64
C ARG A 62 -4.22 1.66 2.09
N GLU A 63 -3.67 1.15 1.00
CA GLU A 63 -4.10 -0.08 0.37
C GLU A 63 -3.14 -1.21 0.74
N ILE A 64 -3.71 -2.30 1.23
CA ILE A 64 -2.98 -3.47 1.68
C ILE A 64 -3.47 -4.66 0.84
N ASP A 65 -2.59 -5.12 -0.04
CA ASP A 65 -2.79 -6.36 -0.79
C ASP A 65 -2.47 -7.55 0.13
N VAL A 66 -3.49 -8.39 0.36
CA VAL A 66 -3.41 -9.57 1.24
C VAL A 66 -3.63 -10.87 0.48
N ARG A 67 -3.60 -10.82 -0.86
CA ARG A 67 -3.66 -12.03 -1.71
C ARG A 67 -2.57 -13.02 -1.32
N GLY A 68 -2.96 -14.26 -1.04
CA GLY A 68 -2.06 -15.32 -0.62
C GLY A 68 -1.64 -15.28 0.85
N LYS A 69 -2.15 -14.33 1.66
CA LYS A 69 -2.00 -14.32 3.13
C LYS A 69 -3.26 -14.79 3.85
N THR A 70 -4.43 -14.45 3.31
CA THR A 70 -5.74 -14.88 3.81
C THR A 70 -6.64 -15.22 2.63
N SER A 71 -7.59 -16.13 2.84
CA SER A 71 -8.63 -16.48 1.86
C SER A 71 -9.90 -15.65 2.01
N VAL A 72 -9.94 -14.72 2.98
CA VAL A 72 -11.15 -13.93 3.31
C VAL A 72 -11.31 -12.73 2.37
N THR A 73 -10.23 -12.01 2.06
CA THR A 73 -10.25 -10.82 1.20
C THR A 73 -8.93 -10.69 0.43
N ASP A 74 -8.97 -10.03 -0.72
CA ASP A 74 -7.82 -9.75 -1.57
C ASP A 74 -7.15 -8.40 -1.25
N LEU A 75 -7.96 -7.39 -0.92
CA LEU A 75 -7.52 -6.02 -0.66
C LEU A 75 -8.19 -5.48 0.60
N ILE A 76 -7.40 -4.79 1.42
CA ILE A 76 -7.89 -4.01 2.55
C ILE A 76 -7.53 -2.54 2.28
N VAL A 77 -8.52 -1.66 2.32
CA VAL A 77 -8.32 -0.21 2.26
C VAL A 77 -8.57 0.34 3.65
N VAL A 78 -7.54 0.98 4.22
CA VAL A 78 -7.61 1.61 5.54
C VAL A 78 -7.49 3.11 5.34
N THR A 79 -8.39 3.87 5.94
CA THR A 79 -8.37 5.33 5.90
C THR A 79 -8.70 5.90 7.27
N SER A 80 -8.26 7.12 7.52
CA SER A 80 -8.55 7.88 8.74
C SER A 80 -9.47 9.05 8.44
N GLY A 81 -10.41 9.31 9.33
CA GLY A 81 -11.23 10.52 9.34
C GLY A 81 -10.70 11.53 10.34
N THR A 82 -11.15 12.78 10.24
CA THR A 82 -10.73 13.88 11.14
C THR A 82 -11.63 14.04 12.37
N SER A 83 -12.83 13.46 12.32
CA SER A 83 -13.83 13.49 13.39
C SER A 83 -14.81 12.33 13.20
N THR A 84 -15.56 11.97 14.24
CA THR A 84 -16.59 10.91 14.17
C THR A 84 -17.63 11.17 13.09
N ARG A 85 -18.08 12.43 12.94
CA ARG A 85 -18.96 12.85 11.83
C ARG A 85 -18.29 12.60 10.48
N HIS A 86 -17.02 12.93 10.33
CA HIS A 86 -16.29 12.73 9.09
C HIS A 86 -16.15 11.23 8.75
N VAL A 87 -15.78 10.39 9.72
CA VAL A 87 -15.73 8.92 9.56
C VAL A 87 -17.07 8.37 9.11
N LYS A 88 -18.16 8.81 9.74
CA LYS A 88 -19.52 8.40 9.37
C LYS A 88 -19.87 8.81 7.94
N SER A 89 -19.58 10.05 7.55
CA SER A 89 -19.82 10.52 6.18
C SER A 89 -19.01 9.73 5.15
N ILE A 90 -17.76 9.36 5.46
CA ILE A 90 -16.94 8.51 4.60
C ILE A 90 -17.60 7.15 4.39
N ALA A 91 -17.96 6.47 5.48
CA ALA A 91 -18.61 5.17 5.39
C ALA A 91 -19.93 5.24 4.62
N ASP A 92 -20.77 6.25 4.89
CA ASP A 92 -22.04 6.45 4.22
C ASP A 92 -21.87 6.63 2.70
N GLU A 93 -20.88 7.42 2.26
CA GLU A 93 -20.65 7.67 0.84
C GLU A 93 -20.04 6.46 0.13
N VAL A 94 -19.16 5.70 0.80
CA VAL A 94 -18.64 4.43 0.26
C VAL A 94 -19.79 3.43 0.06
N VAL A 95 -20.64 3.23 1.07
CA VAL A 95 -21.82 2.34 0.98
C VAL A 95 -22.75 2.77 -0.13
N ARG A 96 -23.02 4.09 -0.22
CA ARG A 96 -23.88 4.65 -1.26
C ARG A 96 -23.29 4.45 -2.66
N SER A 97 -22.00 4.68 -2.82
CA SER A 97 -21.32 4.58 -4.11
C SER A 97 -21.18 3.14 -4.57
N ALA A 98 -20.92 2.21 -3.65
CA ALA A 98 -20.93 0.77 -3.91
C ALA A 98 -22.33 0.28 -4.35
N LYS A 99 -23.41 0.76 -3.70
CA LYS A 99 -24.80 0.49 -4.12
C LYS A 99 -25.11 1.05 -5.52
N LYS A 100 -24.64 2.25 -5.86
CA LYS A 100 -24.86 2.86 -7.19
C LYS A 100 -24.30 2.01 -8.34
N ILE A 101 -23.19 1.29 -8.11
CA ILE A 101 -22.59 0.40 -9.12
C ILE A 101 -23.14 -1.03 -9.09
N GLY A 102 -24.16 -1.30 -8.26
CA GLY A 102 -24.78 -2.62 -8.14
C GLY A 102 -23.99 -3.61 -7.29
N LEU A 103 -23.01 -3.14 -6.50
CA LEU A 103 -22.20 -3.95 -5.59
C LEU A 103 -22.48 -3.53 -4.14
N PRO A 104 -23.61 -3.91 -3.54
CA PRO A 104 -23.91 -3.55 -2.16
C PRO A 104 -22.88 -4.21 -1.21
N PRO A 105 -22.43 -3.49 -0.16
CA PRO A 105 -21.58 -4.09 0.87
C PRO A 105 -22.33 -5.19 1.62
N ILE A 106 -21.59 -6.22 2.04
CA ILE A 106 -22.14 -7.40 2.72
C ILE A 106 -22.70 -7.03 4.11
N GLY A 107 -22.04 -6.09 4.79
CA GLY A 107 -22.46 -5.57 6.09
C GLY A 107 -21.69 -4.29 6.43
N VAL A 108 -22.21 -3.50 7.37
CA VAL A 108 -21.52 -2.31 7.87
C VAL A 108 -21.53 -2.33 9.39
N GLU A 109 -20.35 -2.32 10.00
CA GLU A 109 -20.15 -2.42 11.45
C GLU A 109 -19.56 -1.12 12.01
N GLY A 110 -19.88 -0.79 13.27
CA GLY A 110 -19.30 0.38 13.96
C GLY A 110 -19.87 1.75 13.56
N GLN A 111 -20.78 1.81 12.58
CA GLN A 111 -21.35 3.07 12.05
C GLN A 111 -22.12 3.93 13.06
N ARG A 112 -22.63 3.35 14.16
CA ARG A 112 -23.39 4.09 15.19
C ARG A 112 -22.49 5.01 16.01
N GLU A 113 -21.37 4.48 16.47
CA GLU A 113 -20.39 5.20 17.29
C GLU A 113 -19.40 5.98 16.42
N ALA A 114 -19.11 5.46 15.21
CA ALA A 114 -18.22 6.07 14.22
C ALA A 114 -16.79 6.35 14.74
N GLU A 115 -16.36 5.62 15.77
CA GLU A 115 -14.96 5.56 16.19
C GLU A 115 -14.13 4.73 15.20
N TRP A 116 -14.70 3.62 14.75
CA TRP A 116 -14.22 2.78 13.65
C TRP A 116 -15.43 2.32 12.85
N VAL A 117 -15.26 2.16 11.54
CA VAL A 117 -16.31 1.64 10.67
C VAL A 117 -15.70 0.62 9.72
N LEU A 118 -16.34 -0.53 9.61
CA LEU A 118 -16.03 -1.56 8.64
C LEU A 118 -17.18 -1.64 7.63
N VAL A 119 -16.84 -1.61 6.35
CA VAL A 119 -17.77 -1.65 5.21
C VAL A 119 -17.47 -2.85 4.33
#